data_AF-A0A9E3X6D0-F1
#
_entry.id   AF-A0A9E3X6D0-F1
#
_cell.length_a   1.000
_cell.length_b   1.000
_cell.length_c   1.000
_cell.angle_alpha   90.00
_cell.angle_beta   90.00
_cell.angle_gamma   90.00
#
_symmetry.space_group_name_H-M   'P 1'
#
loop_
_entity.id
_entity.type
_entity.pdbx_description
1 polymer ?
#
loop_
_entity_poly.entity_id
_entity_poly.type
_entity_poly.pdbx_seq_one_letter_code
_entity_poly.pdbx_strand_id
1 'polypeptide(L)'
;MNIRGVLHYLRAGMSERRTAKECQVNRRTVKKIKAWAEAEGLLSGELPPMSELEAKTASLYEENTAPQTSSKVDTYRAIVVQLHREGQETAAIWERLKERGFTGSYSAVWRYLKKVNPTTPEVTIRMECEPGEEAQVDFGAAGKMVDAETGELRNSYVFVMTLSWSRHQYIEFVWDQKVETWLRLHRNALAYFGGVPKRIVIDNLKAAITKACWEEPEVQHAYAECAEHYGFLIAPCRPYTPQHKGKVESGVHYVKRNFLGGRTPTTLPEANRDGRRWGETTAGLRIHGTTREQPLVRFVETEQVRLQPLP
;
A
#
# COMPACT_ATOMS: atom_id res chain seq x y z
N MET A 1 9.48 -18.94 26.67
CA MET A 1 10.89 -19.21 26.29
C MET A 1 11.29 -20.55 26.92
N ASN A 2 11.87 -21.50 26.18
CA ASN A 2 12.22 -22.83 26.72
C ASN A 2 13.57 -22.80 27.48
N ILE A 3 13.52 -22.49 28.77
CA ILE A 3 14.69 -22.34 29.65
C ILE A 3 15.47 -23.65 29.77
N ARG A 4 14.76 -24.78 29.90
CA ARG A 4 15.38 -26.11 30.01
C ARG A 4 16.13 -26.50 28.74
N GLY A 5 15.60 -26.13 27.57
CA GLY A 5 16.31 -26.26 26.30
C GLY A 5 17.64 -25.50 26.33
N VAL A 6 17.62 -24.21 26.70
CA VAL A 6 18.84 -23.39 26.78
C VAL A 6 19.86 -23.98 27.76
N LEU A 7 19.44 -24.43 28.94
CA LEU A 7 20.32 -25.07 29.93
C LEU A 7 20.90 -26.40 29.42
N HIS A 8 20.12 -27.20 28.69
CA HIS A 8 20.59 -28.46 28.11
C HIS A 8 21.71 -28.23 27.08
N TYR A 9 21.54 -27.26 26.18
CA TYR A 9 22.58 -26.91 25.20
C TYR A 9 23.83 -26.31 25.85
N LEU A 10 23.67 -25.52 26.92
CA LEU A 10 24.81 -24.98 27.67
C LEU A 10 25.59 -26.08 28.41
N ARG A 11 24.89 -27.05 29.02
CA ARG A 11 25.49 -28.25 29.65
C ARG A 11 26.22 -29.13 28.64
N ALA A 12 25.73 -29.21 27.41
CA ALA A 12 26.37 -29.92 26.31
C ALA A 12 27.63 -29.21 25.75
N GLY A 13 28.09 -28.10 26.36
CA GLY A 13 29.30 -27.39 25.96
C GLY A 13 29.16 -26.55 24.68
N MET A 14 27.93 -26.30 24.21
CA MET A 14 27.70 -25.52 23.00
C MET A 14 27.97 -24.03 23.23
N SER A 15 28.46 -23.34 22.19
CA SER A 15 28.70 -21.89 22.26
C SER A 15 27.39 -21.10 22.35
N GLU A 16 27.41 -19.95 23.03
CA GLU A 16 26.25 -19.06 23.19
C GLU A 16 25.57 -18.72 21.85
N ARG A 17 26.36 -18.59 20.77
CA ARG A 17 25.86 -18.29 19.43
C ARG A 17 25.08 -19.47 18.83
N ARG A 18 25.55 -20.70 19.06
CA ARG A 18 24.87 -21.91 18.58
C ARG A 18 23.61 -22.17 19.40
N THR A 19 23.68 -22.06 20.72
CA THR A 19 22.52 -22.19 21.61
C THR A 19 21.43 -21.16 21.29
N ALA A 20 21.81 -19.91 20.98
CA ALA A 20 20.87 -18.88 20.55
C ALA A 20 20.13 -19.23 19.25
N LYS A 21 20.85 -19.83 18.28
CA LYS A 21 20.28 -20.26 17.00
C LYS A 21 19.31 -21.43 17.17
N GLU A 22 19.72 -22.47 17.90
CA GLU A 22 18.91 -23.69 18.08
C GLU A 22 17.68 -23.45 18.96
N CYS A 23 17.82 -22.65 20.02
CA CYS A 23 16.70 -22.32 20.91
C CYS A 23 15.82 -21.17 20.39
N GLN A 24 16.18 -20.54 19.26
CA GLN A 24 15.53 -19.34 18.71
C GLN A 24 15.41 -18.19 19.73
N VAL A 25 16.46 -17.98 20.53
CA VAL A 25 16.52 -16.94 21.58
C VAL A 25 17.65 -15.96 21.26
N ASN A 26 17.46 -14.68 21.60
CA ASN A 26 18.51 -13.67 21.41
C ASN A 26 19.79 -14.06 22.16
N ARG A 27 20.95 -13.94 21.50
CA ARG A 27 22.27 -14.26 22.08
C ARG A 27 22.52 -13.55 23.42
N ARG A 28 22.07 -12.30 23.59
CA ARG A 28 22.19 -11.56 24.85
C ARG A 28 21.40 -12.22 25.97
N THR A 29 20.24 -12.79 25.66
CA THR A 29 19.41 -13.54 26.61
C THR A 29 20.07 -14.86 26.99
N VAL A 30 20.66 -15.59 26.03
CA VAL A 30 21.44 -16.81 26.32
C VAL A 30 22.64 -16.50 27.22
N LYS A 31 23.36 -15.39 26.98
CA LYS A 31 24.46 -14.95 27.84
C LYS A 31 24.01 -14.65 29.28
N LYS A 32 22.86 -13.97 29.45
CA LYS A 32 22.26 -13.72 30.77
C LYS A 32 21.88 -15.03 31.49
N ILE A 33 21.22 -15.95 30.78
CA ILE A 33 20.82 -17.26 31.32
C ILE A 33 22.05 -18.08 31.71
N LYS A 34 23.12 -18.04 30.91
CA LYS A 34 24.38 -18.73 31.24
C LYS A 34 24.99 -18.21 32.54
N ALA A 35 25.10 -16.89 32.70
CA ALA A 35 25.65 -16.28 33.92
C ALA A 35 24.79 -16.61 35.17
N TRP A 36 23.46 -16.60 35.02
CA TRP A 36 22.55 -17.02 36.07
C TRP A 36 22.68 -18.51 36.41
N ALA A 37 22.77 -19.37 35.39
CA ALA A 37 22.93 -20.81 35.57
C ALA A 37 24.28 -21.17 36.21
N GLU A 38 25.34 -20.40 35.94
CA GLU A 38 26.63 -20.50 36.63
C GLU A 38 26.52 -20.12 38.11
N ALA A 39 25.84 -19.00 38.40
CA ALA A 39 25.65 -18.51 39.78
C ALA A 39 24.81 -19.48 40.65
N GLU A 40 23.77 -20.09 40.06
CA GLU A 40 22.89 -21.05 40.74
C GLU A 40 23.42 -22.50 40.69
N GLY A 41 24.60 -22.74 40.09
CA GLY A 41 25.18 -24.08 39.97
C GLY A 41 24.40 -25.03 39.06
N LEU A 42 23.51 -24.52 38.20
CA LEU A 42 22.59 -25.29 37.36
C LEU A 42 23.26 -25.86 36.10
N LEU A 43 24.56 -25.62 35.88
CA LEU A 43 25.33 -26.20 34.78
C LEU A 43 25.89 -27.60 35.10
N SER A 44 25.76 -28.08 36.33
CA SER A 44 26.11 -29.45 36.75
C SER A 44 25.00 -30.04 37.63
N GLY A 45 24.96 -31.37 37.77
CA GLY A 45 23.97 -32.07 38.62
C GLY A 45 22.56 -32.23 38.01
N GLU A 46 21.59 -32.72 38.79
CA GLU A 46 20.20 -32.85 38.35
C GLU A 46 19.52 -31.48 38.21
N LEU A 47 18.76 -31.28 37.11
CA LEU A 47 18.00 -30.05 36.94
C LEU A 47 16.76 -30.08 37.85
N PRO A 48 16.46 -28.99 38.56
CA PRO A 48 15.20 -28.84 39.27
C PRO A 48 13.99 -29.06 38.34
N PRO A 49 12.83 -29.44 38.89
CA PRO A 49 11.60 -29.57 38.12
C PRO A 49 11.26 -28.25 37.39
N MET A 50 10.55 -28.37 36.26
CA MET A 50 10.25 -27.23 35.37
C MET A 50 9.58 -26.06 36.09
N SER A 51 8.67 -26.34 37.02
CA SER A 51 7.96 -25.33 37.81
C SER A 51 8.91 -24.48 38.67
N GLU A 52 9.95 -25.07 39.24
CA GLU A 52 10.94 -24.38 40.05
C GLU A 52 11.91 -23.56 39.19
N LEU A 53 12.30 -24.09 38.02
CA LEU A 53 13.09 -23.35 37.05
C LEU A 53 12.33 -22.13 36.52
N GLU A 54 11.06 -22.26 36.19
CA GLU A 54 10.23 -21.15 35.71
C GLU A 54 10.08 -20.05 36.79
N ALA A 55 9.87 -20.44 38.05
CA ALA A 55 9.80 -19.50 39.17
C ALA A 55 11.12 -18.74 39.37
N LYS A 56 12.26 -19.44 39.37
CA LYS A 56 13.58 -18.80 39.55
C LYS A 56 13.99 -17.93 38.35
N THR A 57 13.55 -18.27 37.14
CA THR A 57 13.88 -17.50 35.95
C THR A 57 12.98 -16.27 35.77
N ALA A 58 11.82 -16.21 36.44
CA ALA A 58 10.93 -15.05 36.40
C ALA A 58 11.65 -13.76 36.88
N SER A 59 12.47 -13.87 37.93
CA SER A 59 13.25 -12.75 38.49
C SER A 59 14.27 -12.17 37.50
N LEU A 60 14.82 -12.97 36.56
CA LEU A 60 15.74 -12.49 35.52
C LEU A 60 15.10 -11.52 34.51
N TYR A 61 13.78 -11.47 34.44
CA TYR A 61 13.02 -10.67 33.48
C TYR A 61 12.34 -9.43 34.08
N GLU A 62 12.32 -9.28 35.40
CA GLU A 62 11.70 -8.13 36.08
C GLU A 62 12.49 -6.82 35.87
N GLU A 63 13.79 -6.89 35.57
CA GLU A 63 14.64 -5.68 35.47
C GLU A 63 14.55 -4.92 34.12
N ASN A 64 13.76 -5.37 33.16
CA ASN A 64 13.64 -4.70 31.85
C ASN A 64 12.33 -3.93 31.71
N THR A 65 12.00 -3.11 32.70
CA THR A 65 10.97 -2.08 32.49
C THR A 65 11.57 -0.99 31.61
N ALA A 66 11.08 -0.87 30.37
CA ALA A 66 11.48 0.21 29.46
C ALA A 66 11.40 1.56 30.20
N PRO A 67 12.36 2.49 29.99
CA PRO A 67 12.31 3.79 30.65
C PRO A 67 10.96 4.45 30.34
N GLN A 68 10.11 4.58 31.35
CA GLN A 68 8.84 5.29 31.27
C GLN A 68 9.19 6.77 31.17
N THR A 69 9.44 7.25 29.95
CA THR A 69 9.46 8.67 29.70
C THR A 69 8.01 9.13 29.84
N SER A 70 7.64 9.66 31.00
CA SER A 70 6.35 10.30 31.18
C SER A 70 6.25 11.43 30.16
N SER A 71 5.21 11.39 29.36
CA SER A 71 5.00 12.43 28.35
C SER A 71 4.65 13.71 29.09
N LYS A 72 5.21 14.86 28.69
CA LYS A 72 4.78 16.16 29.24
C LYS A 72 3.28 16.43 29.05
N VAL A 73 2.62 15.70 28.13
CA VAL A 73 1.17 15.74 27.90
C VAL A 73 0.40 15.06 29.05
N ASP A 74 1.06 14.26 29.87
CA ASP A 74 0.43 13.47 30.94
C ASP A 74 -0.26 14.35 31.98
N THR A 75 0.31 15.51 32.30
CA THR A 75 -0.28 16.51 33.20
C THR A 75 -1.55 17.15 32.63
N TYR A 76 -1.68 17.21 31.30
CA TYR A 76 -2.79 17.90 30.62
C TYR A 76 -3.80 16.93 29.98
N ARG A 77 -3.74 15.63 30.30
CA ARG A 77 -4.55 14.59 29.65
C ARG A 77 -6.04 14.88 29.69
N ALA A 78 -6.57 15.23 30.86
CA ALA A 78 -8.00 15.50 31.03
C ALA A 78 -8.49 16.60 30.08
N ILE A 79 -7.71 17.67 29.97
CA ILE A 79 -7.98 18.82 29.11
C ILE A 79 -7.88 18.44 27.62
N VAL A 80 -6.85 17.68 27.25
CA VAL A 80 -6.65 17.25 25.85
C VAL A 80 -7.79 16.35 25.39
N VAL A 81 -8.23 15.42 26.24
CA VAL A 81 -9.36 14.53 25.94
C VAL A 81 -10.67 15.32 25.86
N GLN A 82 -10.87 16.28 26.77
CA GLN A 82 -12.05 17.15 26.76
C GLN A 82 -12.14 17.97 25.46
N LEU A 83 -11.09 18.73 25.12
CA LEU A 83 -11.08 19.55 23.91
C LEU A 83 -11.19 18.71 22.63
N HIS A 84 -10.64 17.50 22.63
CA HIS A 84 -10.79 16.57 21.51
C HIS A 84 -12.23 16.07 21.37
N ARG A 85 -12.93 15.78 22.49
CA ARG A 85 -14.36 15.42 22.48
C ARG A 85 -15.25 16.58 22.03
N GLU A 86 -14.84 17.81 22.31
CA GLU A 86 -15.48 19.05 21.83
C GLU A 86 -15.14 19.36 20.35
N GLY A 87 -14.51 18.42 19.63
CA GLY A 87 -14.26 18.52 18.19
C GLY A 87 -13.13 19.47 17.79
N GLN A 88 -12.31 19.91 18.75
CA GLN A 88 -11.24 20.87 18.46
C GLN A 88 -10.08 20.21 17.70
N GLU A 89 -9.53 20.94 16.72
CA GLU A 89 -8.38 20.47 15.96
C GLU A 89 -7.12 20.40 16.82
N THR A 90 -6.20 19.49 16.48
CA THR A 90 -4.96 19.27 17.27
C THR A 90 -4.11 20.54 17.42
N ALA A 91 -4.13 21.44 16.43
CA ALA A 91 -3.43 22.72 16.49
C ALA A 91 -4.03 23.63 17.57
N ALA A 92 -5.36 23.78 17.59
CA ALA A 92 -6.07 24.55 18.60
C ALA A 92 -5.86 23.97 20.01
N ILE A 93 -5.93 22.64 20.15
CA ILE A 93 -5.63 21.97 21.43
C ILE A 93 -4.22 22.31 21.90
N TRP A 94 -3.22 22.25 21.02
CA TRP A 94 -1.83 22.57 21.37
C TRP A 94 -1.65 24.04 21.79
N GLU A 95 -2.32 24.99 21.13
CA GLU A 95 -2.31 26.40 21.53
C GLU A 95 -2.94 26.62 22.91
N ARG A 96 -4.10 26.00 23.19
CA ARG A 96 -4.76 26.06 24.50
C ARG A 96 -3.93 25.41 25.61
N LEU A 97 -3.11 24.42 25.28
CA LEU A 97 -2.15 23.87 26.23
C LEU A 97 -1.01 24.85 26.51
N LYS A 98 -0.48 25.53 25.49
CA LYS A 98 0.58 26.54 25.66
C LYS A 98 0.14 27.69 26.56
N GLU A 99 -1.08 28.19 26.39
CA GLU A 99 -1.67 29.23 27.26
C GLU A 99 -1.69 28.82 28.73
N ARG A 100 -1.71 27.50 29.01
CA ARG A 100 -1.73 26.89 30.34
C ARG A 100 -0.36 26.37 30.79
N GLY A 101 0.72 26.85 30.18
CA GLY A 101 2.10 26.55 30.57
C GLY A 101 2.69 25.26 29.99
N PHE A 102 2.06 24.65 28.99
CA PHE A 102 2.60 23.46 28.35
C PHE A 102 3.88 23.75 27.54
N THR A 103 4.97 23.07 27.88
CA THR A 103 6.29 23.21 27.23
C THR A 103 6.62 22.09 26.23
N GLY A 104 5.63 21.30 25.83
CA GLY A 104 5.80 20.21 24.88
C GLY A 104 5.52 20.61 23.43
N SER A 105 5.94 19.77 22.49
CA SER A 105 5.72 20.00 21.06
C SER A 105 4.32 19.61 20.59
N TYR A 106 3.88 20.19 19.47
CA TYR A 106 2.68 19.78 18.75
C TYR A 106 2.63 18.25 18.54
N SER A 107 3.76 17.66 18.13
CA SER A 107 3.86 16.22 17.88
C SER A 107 3.61 15.37 19.14
N ALA A 108 3.86 15.90 20.34
CA ALA A 108 3.54 15.20 21.58
C ALA A 108 2.02 15.11 21.80
N VAL A 109 1.29 16.20 21.54
CA VAL A 109 -0.18 16.25 21.62
C VAL A 109 -0.80 15.34 20.55
N TRP A 110 -0.31 15.42 19.30
CA TRP A 110 -0.75 14.58 18.19
C TRP A 110 -0.57 13.08 18.49
N ARG A 111 0.62 12.68 18.99
CA ARG A 111 0.87 11.27 19.38
C ARG A 111 -0.05 10.81 20.51
N TYR A 112 -0.32 11.69 21.48
CA TYR A 112 -1.23 11.37 22.58
C TYR A 112 -2.67 11.18 22.08
N LEU A 113 -3.18 12.09 21.24
CA LEU A 113 -4.52 11.97 20.65
C LEU A 113 -4.67 10.70 19.81
N LYS A 114 -3.64 10.34 19.02
CA LYS A 114 -3.60 9.09 18.27
C LYS A 114 -3.63 7.83 19.16
N LYS A 115 -3.09 7.91 20.38
CA LYS A 115 -3.13 6.82 21.37
C LYS A 115 -4.50 6.73 22.06
N VAL A 116 -5.13 7.87 22.37
CA VAL A 116 -6.44 7.93 23.03
C VAL A 116 -7.57 7.53 22.08
N ASN A 117 -7.45 7.92 20.82
CA ASN A 117 -8.41 7.58 19.78
C ASN A 117 -7.69 6.75 18.70
N PRO A 118 -7.37 5.48 18.99
CA PRO A 118 -6.77 4.62 17.98
C PRO A 118 -7.76 4.54 16.82
N THR A 119 -7.34 5.03 15.64
CA THR A 119 -8.10 4.79 14.42
C THR A 119 -8.17 3.28 14.25
N THR A 120 -9.32 2.71 14.57
CA THR A 120 -9.57 1.30 14.28
C THR A 120 -9.76 1.28 12.76
N PRO A 121 -8.85 0.68 11.98
CA PRO A 121 -9.14 0.52 10.57
C PRO A 121 -10.41 -0.30 10.49
N GLU A 122 -11.50 0.28 9.97
CA GLU A 122 -12.69 -0.50 9.66
C GLU A 122 -12.23 -1.65 8.77
N VAL A 123 -12.30 -2.87 9.32
CA VAL A 123 -12.07 -4.10 8.56
C VAL A 123 -13.29 -4.25 7.66
N THR A 124 -13.24 -3.51 6.58
CA THR A 124 -14.16 -3.65 5.48
C THR A 124 -13.83 -4.97 4.82
N ILE A 125 -14.79 -5.91 4.84
CA ILE A 125 -14.71 -7.14 4.05
C ILE A 125 -14.59 -6.69 2.60
N ARG A 126 -13.39 -6.79 2.05
CA ARG A 126 -13.06 -6.33 0.70
C ARG A 126 -13.59 -7.36 -0.28
N MET A 127 -14.57 -6.99 -1.10
CA MET A 127 -14.97 -7.80 -2.27
C MET A 127 -13.83 -7.76 -3.29
N GLU A 128 -13.15 -8.88 -3.46
CA GLU A 128 -12.26 -9.09 -4.61
C GLU A 128 -13.12 -9.32 -5.87
N CYS A 129 -12.74 -8.71 -7.00
CA CYS A 129 -13.36 -9.05 -8.29
C CYS A 129 -12.72 -10.34 -8.80
N GLU A 130 -13.46 -11.15 -9.53
CA GLU A 130 -12.94 -12.34 -10.18
C GLU A 130 -11.92 -11.98 -11.29
N PRO A 131 -10.98 -12.87 -11.63
CA PRO A 131 -10.05 -12.66 -12.74
C PRO A 131 -10.78 -12.39 -14.05
N GLY A 132 -10.40 -11.31 -14.74
CA GLY A 132 -10.99 -10.92 -16.03
C GLY A 132 -12.39 -10.32 -15.94
N GLU A 133 -12.92 -10.14 -14.73
CA GLU A 133 -14.25 -9.56 -14.53
C GLU A 133 -14.28 -8.06 -14.84
N GLU A 134 -13.26 -7.32 -14.40
CA GLU A 134 -13.32 -5.86 -14.36
C GLU A 134 -11.96 -5.24 -14.68
N ALA A 135 -11.98 -4.13 -15.42
CA ALA A 135 -10.88 -3.18 -15.50
C ALA A 135 -11.35 -1.79 -15.07
N GLN A 136 -10.43 -0.99 -14.54
CA GLN A 136 -10.64 0.40 -14.18
C GLN A 136 -9.82 1.29 -15.11
N VAL A 137 -10.47 2.32 -15.65
CA VAL A 137 -9.83 3.30 -16.52
C VAL A 137 -9.76 4.65 -15.82
N ASP A 138 -8.53 5.15 -15.77
CA ASP A 138 -8.17 6.48 -15.30
C ASP A 138 -7.52 7.26 -16.44
N PHE A 139 -7.93 8.53 -16.59
CA PHE A 139 -7.37 9.41 -17.60
C PHE A 139 -7.17 10.80 -17.04
N GLY A 140 -6.03 11.43 -17.29
CA GLY A 140 -5.76 12.73 -16.70
C GLY A 140 -4.43 13.36 -17.12
N ALA A 141 -4.14 14.54 -16.58
CA ALA A 141 -2.96 15.33 -16.96
C ALA A 141 -1.66 14.68 -16.48
N ALA A 142 -0.74 14.40 -17.42
CA ALA A 142 0.58 13.82 -17.19
C ALA A 142 1.67 14.87 -16.97
N GLY A 143 1.43 16.13 -17.34
CA GLY A 143 2.43 17.20 -17.30
C GLY A 143 2.94 17.56 -18.68
N LYS A 144 4.10 18.22 -18.78
CA LYS A 144 4.68 18.61 -20.07
C LYS A 144 5.63 17.55 -20.62
N MET A 145 5.54 17.28 -21.91
CA MET A 145 6.45 16.43 -22.67
C MET A 145 6.97 17.20 -23.89
N VAL A 146 8.09 16.75 -24.44
CA VAL A 146 8.68 17.35 -25.64
C VAL A 146 7.93 16.85 -26.87
N ASP A 147 7.48 17.77 -27.71
CA ASP A 147 6.98 17.41 -29.04
C ASP A 147 8.17 17.07 -29.93
N ALA A 148 8.19 15.87 -30.51
CA ALA A 148 9.32 15.40 -31.31
C ALA A 148 9.45 16.17 -32.63
N GLU A 149 8.36 16.77 -33.13
CA GLU A 149 8.35 17.50 -34.39
C GLU A 149 8.79 18.95 -34.21
N THR A 150 8.34 19.61 -33.14
CA THR A 150 8.62 21.05 -32.90
C THR A 150 9.74 21.29 -31.88
N GLY A 151 10.07 20.31 -31.05
CA GLY A 151 11.01 20.44 -29.93
C GLY A 151 10.44 21.20 -28.72
N GLU A 152 9.18 21.65 -28.78
CA GLU A 152 8.57 22.45 -27.71
C GLU A 152 7.96 21.59 -26.59
N LEU A 153 7.84 22.19 -25.40
CA LEU A 153 7.16 21.55 -24.28
C LEU A 153 5.64 21.74 -24.36
N ARG A 154 4.93 20.64 -24.59
CA ARG A 154 3.46 20.60 -24.72
C ARG A 154 2.82 19.84 -23.57
N ASN A 155 1.63 20.27 -23.15
CA ASN A 155 0.85 19.55 -22.15
C ASN A 155 0.41 18.19 -22.69
N SER A 156 0.55 17.15 -21.87
CA SER A 156 0.22 15.78 -22.20
C SER A 156 -0.74 15.19 -21.17
N TYR A 157 -1.44 14.14 -21.60
CA TYR A 157 -2.35 13.35 -20.80
C TYR A 157 -1.85 11.90 -20.74
N VAL A 158 -2.27 11.17 -19.70
CA VAL A 158 -1.96 9.75 -19.54
C VAL A 158 -3.24 8.98 -19.30
N PHE A 159 -3.41 7.94 -20.09
CA PHE A 159 -4.41 6.91 -19.99
C PHE A 159 -3.83 5.73 -19.24
N VAL A 160 -4.56 5.24 -18.24
CA VAL A 160 -4.19 4.07 -17.45
C VAL A 160 -5.39 3.15 -17.38
N MET A 161 -5.26 1.94 -17.92
CA MET A 161 -6.24 0.87 -17.72
C MET A 161 -5.64 -0.17 -16.80
N THR A 162 -6.29 -0.46 -15.67
CA THR A 162 -5.81 -1.41 -14.66
C THR A 162 -6.79 -2.56 -14.48
N LEU A 163 -6.32 -3.79 -14.62
CA LEU A 163 -7.12 -4.97 -14.34
C LEU A 163 -7.40 -5.08 -12.84
N SER A 164 -8.68 -5.29 -12.52
CA SER A 164 -9.21 -5.13 -11.17
C SER A 164 -8.95 -6.35 -10.27
N TRP A 165 -8.37 -7.44 -10.77
CA TRP A 165 -7.92 -8.57 -9.94
C TRP A 165 -6.39 -8.67 -9.85
N SER A 166 -5.65 -8.62 -10.96
CA SER A 166 -4.18 -8.68 -10.94
C SER A 166 -3.51 -7.38 -10.49
N ARG A 167 -4.18 -6.22 -10.68
CA ARG A 167 -3.57 -4.88 -10.59
C ARG A 167 -2.57 -4.60 -11.72
N HIS A 168 -2.51 -5.45 -12.75
CA HIS A 168 -1.67 -5.21 -13.91
C HIS A 168 -2.24 -4.06 -14.73
N GLN A 169 -1.38 -3.18 -15.24
CA GLN A 169 -1.79 -1.91 -15.82
C GLN A 169 -1.17 -1.67 -17.20
N TYR A 170 -1.98 -1.13 -18.09
CA TYR A 170 -1.58 -0.53 -19.36
C TYR A 170 -1.51 0.99 -19.20
N ILE A 171 -0.47 1.61 -19.77
CA ILE A 171 -0.25 3.06 -19.69
C ILE A 171 0.11 3.60 -21.07
N GLU A 172 -0.55 4.67 -21.48
CA GLU A 172 -0.24 5.37 -22.73
C GLU A 172 -0.45 6.88 -22.57
N PHE A 173 0.54 7.64 -23.04
CA PHE A 173 0.58 9.10 -23.09
C PHE A 173 0.10 9.62 -24.44
N VAL A 174 -0.71 10.68 -24.40
CA VAL A 174 -1.32 11.31 -25.57
C VAL A 174 -1.39 12.84 -25.42
N TRP A 175 -1.63 13.53 -26.52
CA TRP A 175 -1.70 15.00 -26.56
C TRP A 175 -3.08 15.59 -26.28
N ASP A 176 -4.14 14.81 -26.48
CA ASP A 176 -5.51 15.28 -26.39
C ASP A 176 -6.43 14.26 -25.71
N GLN A 177 -7.65 14.71 -25.40
CA GLN A 177 -8.71 13.91 -24.81
C GLN A 177 -9.91 13.82 -25.76
N LYS A 178 -9.68 13.65 -27.08
CA LYS A 178 -10.78 13.48 -28.04
C LYS A 178 -11.36 12.06 -27.97
N VAL A 179 -12.59 11.90 -28.45
CA VAL A 179 -13.26 10.58 -28.52
C VAL A 179 -12.46 9.59 -29.36
N GLU A 180 -11.91 10.00 -30.50
CA GLU A 180 -11.06 9.15 -31.34
C GLU A 180 -9.82 8.63 -30.58
N THR A 181 -9.17 9.51 -29.82
CA THR A 181 -8.04 9.15 -28.96
C THR A 181 -8.47 8.18 -27.88
N TRP A 182 -9.63 8.41 -27.24
CA TRP A 182 -10.19 7.53 -26.21
C TRP A 182 -10.48 6.11 -26.71
N LEU A 183 -11.10 5.99 -27.89
CA LEU A 183 -11.40 4.69 -28.51
C LEU A 183 -10.11 3.97 -28.93
N ARG A 184 -9.14 4.69 -29.51
CA ARG A 184 -7.83 4.15 -29.86
C ARG A 184 -7.10 3.60 -28.63
N LEU A 185 -7.15 4.31 -27.51
CA LEU A 185 -6.52 3.91 -26.25
C LEU A 185 -7.14 2.62 -25.70
N HIS A 186 -8.46 2.45 -25.78
CA HIS A 186 -9.13 1.21 -25.40
C HIS A 186 -8.67 0.05 -26.28
N ARG A 187 -8.70 0.21 -27.60
CA ARG A 187 -8.19 -0.82 -28.53
C ARG A 187 -6.75 -1.22 -28.19
N ASN A 188 -5.86 -0.25 -28.01
CA ASN A 188 -4.46 -0.53 -27.71
C ASN A 188 -4.29 -1.27 -26.38
N ALA A 189 -5.05 -0.89 -25.35
CA ALA A 189 -5.03 -1.55 -24.04
C ALA A 189 -5.55 -3.00 -24.11
N LEU A 190 -6.68 -3.23 -24.79
CA LEU A 190 -7.25 -4.57 -24.96
C LEU A 190 -6.30 -5.48 -25.75
N ALA A 191 -5.69 -4.95 -26.82
CA ALA A 191 -4.65 -5.65 -27.57
C ALA A 191 -3.42 -5.97 -26.71
N TYR A 192 -3.00 -5.04 -25.84
CA TYR A 192 -1.89 -5.25 -24.91
C TYR A 192 -2.18 -6.39 -23.91
N PHE A 193 -3.39 -6.46 -23.36
CA PHE A 193 -3.78 -7.55 -22.48
C PHE A 193 -4.02 -8.87 -23.23
N GLY A 194 -4.17 -8.82 -24.55
CA GLY A 194 -4.51 -9.99 -25.38
C GLY A 194 -5.93 -10.50 -25.12
N GLY A 195 -6.83 -9.64 -24.64
CA GLY A 195 -8.19 -10.02 -24.27
C GLY A 195 -9.00 -8.86 -23.68
N VAL A 196 -10.29 -9.11 -23.48
CA VAL A 196 -11.27 -8.11 -23.04
C VAL A 196 -11.86 -8.46 -21.67
N PRO A 197 -11.84 -7.56 -20.66
CA PRO A 197 -12.53 -7.78 -19.39
C PRO A 197 -14.06 -7.74 -19.58
N LYS A 198 -14.82 -8.37 -18.68
CA LYS A 198 -16.29 -8.38 -18.79
C LYS A 198 -16.91 -6.98 -18.63
N ARG A 199 -16.32 -6.14 -17.78
CA ARG A 199 -16.73 -4.75 -17.61
C ARG A 199 -15.56 -3.79 -17.50
N ILE A 200 -15.77 -2.56 -17.94
CA ILE A 200 -14.82 -1.45 -17.77
C ILE A 200 -15.49 -0.36 -16.96
N VAL A 201 -14.87 -0.01 -15.83
CA VAL A 201 -15.29 1.07 -14.93
C VAL A 201 -14.49 2.32 -15.27
N ILE A 202 -15.19 3.43 -15.51
CA ILE A 202 -14.54 4.73 -15.74
C ILE A 202 -14.50 5.51 -14.42
N ASP A 203 -13.32 5.66 -13.83
CA ASP A 203 -13.16 6.11 -12.43
C ASP A 203 -12.85 7.62 -12.28
N ASN A 204 -12.50 8.32 -13.37
CA ASN A 204 -12.18 9.75 -13.32
C ASN A 204 -13.13 10.66 -14.13
N LEU A 205 -14.21 11.11 -13.49
CA LEU A 205 -15.15 12.12 -14.05
C LEU A 205 -14.54 13.51 -14.28
N LYS A 206 -13.28 13.77 -13.86
CA LYS A 206 -12.62 15.07 -14.09
C LYS A 206 -12.01 15.21 -15.47
N ALA A 207 -11.75 14.11 -16.17
CA ALA A 207 -11.29 14.16 -17.55
C ALA A 207 -12.46 14.59 -18.45
N ALA A 208 -12.19 15.49 -19.40
CA ALA A 208 -13.22 16.06 -20.26
C ALA A 208 -13.93 14.95 -21.06
N ILE A 209 -13.18 13.99 -21.59
CA ILE A 209 -13.75 12.87 -22.35
C ILE A 209 -14.56 11.92 -21.48
N THR A 210 -14.12 11.66 -20.25
CA THR A 210 -14.88 10.84 -19.32
C THR A 210 -16.20 11.50 -18.96
N LYS A 211 -16.21 12.82 -18.80
CA LYS A 211 -17.44 13.59 -18.58
C LYS A 211 -18.35 13.54 -19.81
N ALA A 212 -17.78 13.73 -20.99
CA ALA A 212 -18.50 13.63 -22.26
C ALA A 212 -19.13 12.25 -22.48
N CYS A 213 -18.50 11.16 -22.02
CA CYS A 213 -19.10 9.82 -22.04
C CYS A 213 -20.42 9.71 -21.22
N TRP A 214 -20.74 10.68 -20.37
CA TRP A 214 -22.00 10.71 -19.61
C TRP A 214 -22.95 11.83 -20.02
N GLU A 215 -22.42 12.89 -20.63
CA GLU A 215 -23.18 14.11 -20.91
C GLU A 215 -23.41 14.37 -22.41
N GLU A 216 -22.56 13.83 -23.28
CA GLU A 216 -22.60 14.08 -24.73
C GLU A 216 -23.09 12.84 -25.50
N PRO A 217 -24.27 12.91 -26.17
CA PRO A 217 -24.85 11.76 -26.86
C PRO A 217 -23.97 11.12 -27.93
N GLU A 218 -23.21 11.94 -28.68
CA GLU A 218 -22.31 11.43 -29.73
C GLU A 218 -21.16 10.60 -29.14
N VAL A 219 -20.57 11.06 -28.03
CA VAL A 219 -19.49 10.36 -27.34
C VAL A 219 -20.02 9.09 -26.67
N GLN A 220 -21.22 9.15 -26.08
CA GLN A 220 -21.93 7.98 -25.55
C GLN A 220 -22.14 6.91 -26.61
N HIS A 221 -22.64 7.30 -27.78
CA HIS A 221 -22.91 6.38 -28.86
C HIS A 221 -21.62 5.74 -29.37
N ALA A 222 -20.59 6.54 -29.68
CA ALA A 222 -19.31 6.04 -30.15
C ALA A 222 -18.63 5.10 -29.14
N TYR A 223 -18.74 5.39 -27.84
CA TYR A 223 -18.18 4.51 -26.81
C TYR A 223 -19.03 3.24 -26.60
N ALA A 224 -20.35 3.32 -26.75
CA ALA A 224 -21.23 2.17 -26.73
C ALA A 224 -20.97 1.21 -27.91
N GLU A 225 -20.77 1.73 -29.13
CA GLU A 225 -20.38 0.93 -30.29
C GLU A 225 -19.04 0.21 -30.07
N CYS A 226 -18.06 0.89 -29.47
CA CYS A 226 -16.80 0.28 -29.07
C CYS A 226 -17.01 -0.85 -28.04
N ALA A 227 -17.84 -0.60 -27.03
CA ALA A 227 -18.16 -1.59 -26.01
C ALA A 227 -18.86 -2.82 -26.59
N GLU A 228 -19.79 -2.63 -27.53
CA GLU A 228 -20.48 -3.70 -28.25
C GLU A 228 -19.51 -4.50 -29.13
N HIS A 229 -18.65 -3.81 -29.90
CA HIS A 229 -17.68 -4.45 -30.77
C HIS A 229 -16.72 -5.38 -30.01
N TYR A 230 -16.19 -4.93 -28.87
CA TYR A 230 -15.27 -5.74 -28.04
C TYR A 230 -15.99 -6.63 -27.02
N GLY A 231 -17.29 -6.47 -26.81
CA GLY A 231 -18.08 -7.27 -25.87
C GLY A 231 -17.84 -6.96 -24.38
N PHE A 232 -17.51 -5.72 -24.01
CA PHE A 232 -17.41 -5.31 -22.61
C PHE A 232 -18.60 -4.45 -22.17
N LEU A 233 -18.95 -4.52 -20.89
CA LEU A 233 -19.97 -3.64 -20.31
C LEU A 233 -19.35 -2.35 -19.79
N ILE A 234 -19.96 -1.20 -20.10
CA ILE A 234 -19.60 0.09 -19.51
C ILE A 234 -20.25 0.19 -18.12
N ALA A 235 -19.45 0.33 -17.07
CA ALA A 235 -19.93 0.44 -15.71
C ALA A 235 -19.62 1.84 -15.15
N PRO A 236 -20.62 2.56 -14.57
CA PRO A 236 -20.33 3.79 -13.83
C PRO A 236 -19.53 3.47 -12.57
N CYS A 237 -18.65 4.40 -12.17
CA CYS A 237 -18.03 4.33 -10.86
C CYS A 237 -19.12 4.35 -9.76
N ARG A 238 -19.13 3.32 -8.90
CA ARG A 238 -20.14 3.20 -7.83
C ARG A 238 -19.91 4.32 -6.81
N PRO A 239 -20.85 5.28 -6.64
CA PRO A 239 -20.69 6.33 -5.65
C PRO A 239 -20.63 5.73 -4.24
N TYR A 240 -19.75 6.25 -3.38
CA TYR A 240 -19.76 5.97 -1.94
C TYR A 240 -19.59 4.51 -1.49
N THR A 241 -18.63 3.78 -2.05
CA THR A 241 -18.09 2.57 -1.38
C THR A 241 -16.63 2.78 -0.96
N PRO A 242 -16.37 3.33 0.25
CA PRO A 242 -15.03 3.42 0.85
C PRO A 242 -14.24 2.11 0.79
N GLN A 243 -14.95 0.97 0.77
CA GLN A 243 -14.43 -0.38 0.66
C GLN A 243 -13.69 -0.64 -0.65
N HIS A 244 -14.16 -0.04 -1.76
CA HIS A 244 -13.57 -0.17 -3.10
C HIS A 244 -12.56 0.95 -3.39
N LYS A 245 -12.72 2.12 -2.76
CA LYS A 245 -11.85 3.30 -2.93
C LYS A 245 -10.42 3.12 -2.40
N GLY A 246 -10.11 1.95 -1.82
CA GLY A 246 -8.76 1.51 -1.44
C GLY A 246 -8.24 0.29 -2.23
N LYS A 247 -8.88 -0.06 -3.35
CA LYS A 247 -8.54 -1.21 -4.21
C LYS A 247 -7.39 -0.88 -5.17
N VAL A 248 -7.36 0.35 -5.71
CA VAL A 248 -6.37 0.85 -6.66
C VAL A 248 -6.11 2.33 -6.32
N GLU A 249 -4.85 2.72 -6.08
CA GLU A 249 -4.48 4.14 -6.07
C GLU A 249 -4.76 4.71 -7.47
N SER A 250 -5.27 5.95 -7.60
CA SER A 250 -5.53 6.53 -8.94
C SER A 250 -4.33 6.26 -9.86
N GLY A 251 -4.56 5.57 -10.98
CA GLY A 251 -3.53 5.12 -11.89
C GLY A 251 -2.71 6.29 -12.40
N VAL A 252 -3.38 7.41 -12.70
CA VAL A 252 -2.72 8.66 -13.09
C VAL A 252 -1.80 9.17 -11.97
N HIS A 253 -2.26 9.18 -10.72
CA HIS A 253 -1.43 9.62 -9.58
C HIS A 253 -0.22 8.70 -9.38
N TYR A 254 -0.43 7.38 -9.45
CA TYR A 254 0.62 6.39 -9.34
C TYR A 254 1.69 6.57 -10.43
N VAL A 255 1.29 6.73 -11.70
CA VAL A 255 2.19 6.98 -12.82
C VAL A 255 2.96 8.30 -12.63
N LYS A 256 2.28 9.39 -12.26
CA LYS A 256 2.94 10.68 -12.05
C LYS A 256 4.00 10.63 -10.97
N ARG A 257 3.72 9.94 -9.86
CA ARG A 257 4.64 9.87 -8.72
C ARG A 257 5.80 8.91 -8.97
N ASN A 258 5.54 7.74 -9.55
CA ASN A 258 6.52 6.64 -9.58
C ASN A 258 7.22 6.49 -10.94
N PHE A 259 6.57 6.88 -12.04
CA PHE A 259 7.19 6.84 -13.36
C PHE A 259 7.74 8.21 -13.75
N LEU A 260 6.90 9.26 -13.72
CA LEU A 260 7.31 10.61 -14.15
C LEU A 260 8.10 11.38 -13.07
N GLY A 261 7.94 11.02 -11.81
CA GLY A 261 8.56 11.72 -10.68
C GLY A 261 10.07 11.83 -10.83
N GLY A 262 10.58 13.05 -10.94
CA GLY A 262 12.03 13.33 -11.03
C GLY A 262 12.66 13.06 -12.41
N ARG A 263 11.89 12.67 -13.43
CA ARG A 263 12.39 12.53 -14.80
C ARG A 263 12.38 13.88 -15.54
N THR A 264 13.37 14.09 -16.40
CA THR A 264 13.32 15.17 -17.39
C THR A 264 12.23 14.88 -18.43
N PRO A 265 11.50 15.91 -18.92
CA PRO A 265 10.55 15.71 -20.00
C PRO A 265 11.20 15.03 -21.22
N THR A 266 10.62 13.93 -21.66
CA THR A 266 11.05 13.20 -22.87
C THR A 266 10.05 13.43 -24.00
N THR A 267 10.34 12.87 -25.18
CA THR A 267 9.36 12.86 -26.27
C THR A 267 8.20 11.91 -25.97
N LEU A 268 7.03 12.15 -26.57
CA LEU A 268 5.86 11.29 -26.39
C LEU A 268 6.11 9.82 -26.82
N PRO A 269 6.75 9.53 -27.98
CA PRO A 269 7.03 8.14 -28.38
C PRO A 269 7.97 7.43 -27.39
N GLU A 270 8.97 8.15 -26.89
CA GLU A 270 9.88 7.65 -25.87
C GLU A 270 9.17 7.37 -24.54
N ALA A 271 8.34 8.31 -24.08
CA ALA A 271 7.56 8.15 -22.86
C ALA A 271 6.64 6.92 -22.94
N ASN A 272 6.04 6.66 -24.10
CA ASN A 272 5.20 5.48 -24.34
C ASN A 272 5.98 4.17 -24.36
N ARG A 273 7.14 4.14 -25.01
CA ARG A 273 8.03 2.97 -25.00
C ARG A 273 8.50 2.65 -23.57
N ASP A 274 8.96 3.67 -22.87
CA ASP A 274 9.47 3.53 -21.50
C ASP A 274 8.35 3.20 -20.51
N GLY A 275 7.15 3.76 -20.71
CA GLY A 275 5.95 3.47 -19.93
C GLY A 275 5.51 2.01 -20.06
N ARG A 276 5.51 1.46 -21.28
CA ARG A 276 5.26 0.02 -21.51
C ARG A 276 6.28 -0.85 -20.80
N ARG A 277 7.57 -0.57 -20.98
CA ARG A 277 8.64 -1.29 -20.29
C ARG A 277 8.49 -1.21 -18.77
N TRP A 278 8.13 -0.05 -18.25
CA TRP A 278 7.90 0.14 -16.81
C TRP A 278 6.72 -0.68 -16.31
N GLY A 279 5.63 -0.77 -17.10
CA GLY A 279 4.49 -1.65 -16.86
C GLY A 279 4.88 -3.12 -16.73
N GLU A 280 5.75 -3.60 -17.61
CA GLU A 280 6.22 -5.00 -17.65
C GLU A 280 7.35 -5.32 -16.67
N THR A 281 7.97 -4.31 -16.08
CA THR A 281 9.12 -4.51 -15.18
C THR A 281 8.82 -3.95 -13.79
N THR A 282 9.05 -2.67 -13.55
CA THR A 282 8.96 -2.08 -12.22
C THR A 282 7.53 -2.13 -11.66
N ALA A 283 6.53 -1.69 -12.44
CA ALA A 283 5.15 -1.66 -11.97
C ALA A 283 4.52 -3.05 -11.93
N GLY A 284 4.85 -3.92 -12.89
CA GLY A 284 4.33 -5.29 -13.00
C GLY A 284 5.01 -6.29 -12.05
N LEU A 285 6.29 -6.14 -11.74
CA LEU A 285 7.06 -7.04 -10.88
C LEU A 285 7.22 -6.52 -9.44
N ARG A 286 6.62 -5.37 -9.09
CA ARG A 286 6.58 -4.93 -7.69
C ARG A 286 5.70 -5.84 -6.86
N ILE A 287 6.00 -5.94 -5.57
CA ILE A 287 5.05 -6.50 -4.61
C ILE A 287 3.96 -5.46 -4.36
N HIS A 288 2.74 -5.72 -4.82
CA HIS A 288 1.62 -4.79 -4.65
C HIS A 288 1.19 -4.74 -3.18
N GLY A 289 0.94 -3.53 -2.65
CA GLY A 289 0.66 -3.35 -1.22
C GLY A 289 -0.59 -4.10 -0.70
N THR A 290 -1.60 -4.25 -1.57
CA THR A 290 -2.84 -4.96 -1.23
C THR A 290 -2.76 -6.47 -1.43
N THR A 291 -2.39 -6.96 -2.63
CA THR A 291 -2.37 -8.38 -2.95
C THR A 291 -1.12 -9.09 -2.42
N ARG A 292 -0.06 -8.35 -2.06
CA ARG A 292 1.27 -8.85 -1.65
C ARG A 292 1.94 -9.76 -2.68
N GLU A 293 1.52 -9.64 -3.92
CA GLU A 293 2.01 -10.41 -5.05
C GLU A 293 2.38 -9.47 -6.21
N GLN A 294 3.04 -10.03 -7.21
CA GLN A 294 3.45 -9.30 -8.40
C GLN A 294 2.28 -9.21 -9.40
N PRO A 295 1.84 -7.99 -9.78
CA PRO A 295 0.72 -7.83 -10.71
C PRO A 295 0.88 -8.57 -12.04
N LEU A 296 2.08 -8.51 -12.64
CA LEU A 296 2.35 -9.16 -13.91
C LEU A 296 2.28 -10.69 -13.79
N VAL A 297 2.78 -11.25 -12.69
CA VAL A 297 2.73 -12.70 -12.44
C VAL A 297 1.29 -13.16 -12.31
N ARG A 298 0.48 -12.48 -11.47
CA ARG A 298 -0.96 -12.74 -11.36
C ARG A 298 -1.65 -12.68 -12.72
N PHE A 299 -1.34 -11.66 -13.52
CA PHE A 299 -1.90 -11.49 -14.84
C PHE A 299 -1.57 -12.67 -15.77
N VAL A 300 -0.28 -12.98 -15.94
CA VAL A 300 0.17 -14.03 -16.87
C VAL A 300 -0.27 -15.43 -16.41
N GLU A 301 -0.17 -15.73 -15.12
CA GLU A 301 -0.44 -17.08 -14.61
C GLU A 301 -1.93 -17.38 -14.45
N THR A 302 -2.78 -16.37 -14.29
CA THR A 302 -4.20 -16.60 -13.94
C THR A 302 -5.19 -15.74 -14.72
N GLU A 303 -4.97 -14.42 -14.82
CA GLU A 303 -6.01 -13.53 -15.32
C GLU A 303 -6.12 -13.51 -16.84
N GLN A 304 -5.00 -13.59 -17.55
CA GLN A 304 -4.97 -13.43 -19.01
C GLN A 304 -5.86 -14.47 -19.71
N VAL A 305 -5.82 -15.73 -19.27
CA VAL A 305 -6.64 -16.82 -19.81
C VAL A 305 -8.14 -16.71 -19.46
N ARG A 306 -8.51 -15.80 -18.56
CA ARG A 306 -9.89 -15.55 -18.11
C ARG A 306 -10.54 -14.35 -18.82
N LEU A 307 -9.76 -13.59 -19.57
CA LEU A 307 -10.27 -12.51 -20.41
C LEU A 307 -11.06 -13.08 -21.58
N GLN A 308 -12.04 -12.31 -22.07
CA GLN A 308 -12.75 -12.63 -23.28
C GLN A 308 -11.80 -12.49 -24.49
N PRO A 309 -11.98 -13.30 -25.54
CA PRO A 309 -11.16 -13.17 -26.75
C PRO A 309 -11.37 -11.80 -27.41
N LEU A 310 -10.34 -11.33 -28.12
CA LEU A 310 -10.49 -10.17 -29.00
C LEU A 310 -11.31 -10.58 -30.25
N PRO A 311 -12.13 -9.67 -30.82
CA PRO A 311 -12.90 -9.91 -32.05
C PRO A 311 -12.06 -10.26 -33.27
#